data_AF-A0A974HQZ9-F1
#
_entry.id   AF-A0A974HQZ9-F1
#
_cell.length_a   1.000
_cell.length_b   1.000
_cell.length_c   1.000
_cell.angle_alpha   90.00
_cell.angle_beta   90.00
_cell.angle_gamma   90.00
#
_symmetry.space_group_name_H-M   'P 1'
#
loop_
_entity.id
_entity.type
_entity.pdbx_description
1 polymer ?
#
loop_
_entity_poly.entity_id
_entity_poly.type
_entity_poly.pdbx_seq_one_letter_code
_entity_poly.pdbx_strand_id
1 'polypeptide(L)'
;MSPAGSIPWTSPAAKYLMQKNLVPREFNSYGARRVNDAVMTRGTFANMKLFNKLVGKTGPKTIHLPTGQTMDVFDAAELYEKSEIPLIIIAGKKYGLGNSRDWAAKGPFLLGVRVVIAESYEKIHKDHLVGIGIAPLQFLSGENAETLGLSGKEKYSLSLPADLTPRHKVEVKVVMGLHVLWLGNVSDLK
;
A
#
# COMPACT_ATOMS: atom_id res chain seq x y z
N MET A 1 0.44 -3.39 8.29
CA MET A 1 -0.58 -3.12 7.25
C MET A 1 -1.94 -2.89 7.88
N SER A 2 -2.55 -3.88 8.54
CA SER A 2 -3.80 -3.71 9.30
C SER A 2 -3.56 -3.53 10.82
N PRO A 3 -4.00 -2.44 11.44
CA PRO A 3 -3.92 -2.27 12.88
C PRO A 3 -4.99 -3.11 13.60
N ALA A 4 -4.78 -3.35 14.90
CA ALA A 4 -5.78 -3.98 15.78
C ALA A 4 -5.83 -3.35 17.17
N GLY A 5 -4.77 -2.63 17.59
CA GLY A 5 -4.70 -1.98 18.90
C GLY A 5 -5.47 -0.66 18.96
N SER A 6 -5.15 0.16 19.96
CA SER A 6 -5.80 1.44 20.21
C SER A 6 -5.70 2.41 19.02
N ILE A 7 -6.71 3.26 18.87
CA ILE A 7 -6.76 4.29 17.84
C ILE A 7 -6.05 5.55 18.37
N PRO A 8 -4.92 6.00 17.77
CA PRO A 8 -4.21 7.19 18.23
C PRO A 8 -5.05 8.46 18.05
N TRP A 9 -5.03 9.36 19.03
CA TRP A 9 -5.86 10.58 19.02
C TRP A 9 -5.60 11.52 17.85
N THR A 10 -4.37 11.55 17.32
CA THR A 10 -3.99 12.37 16.16
C THR A 10 -4.28 11.70 14.81
N SER A 11 -4.71 10.43 14.80
CA SER A 11 -4.86 9.66 13.56
C SER A 11 -6.07 10.10 12.73
N PRO A 12 -6.08 9.83 11.41
CA PRO A 12 -7.25 10.06 10.57
C PRO A 12 -8.51 9.34 11.11
N ALA A 13 -8.36 8.15 11.66
CA ALA A 13 -9.47 7.39 12.25
C ALA A 13 -10.06 8.09 13.49
N ALA A 14 -9.23 8.69 14.35
CA ALA A 14 -9.70 9.49 15.47
C ALA A 14 -10.45 10.75 15.01
N LYS A 15 -9.90 11.48 14.02
CA LYS A 15 -10.58 12.65 13.43
C LYS A 15 -11.98 12.28 12.93
N TYR A 16 -12.10 11.15 12.22
CA TYR A 16 -13.38 10.63 11.75
C TYR A 16 -14.36 10.31 12.90
N LEU A 17 -13.89 9.64 13.95
CA LEU A 17 -14.74 9.31 15.10
C LEU A 17 -15.20 10.56 15.87
N MET A 18 -14.33 11.57 16.00
CA MET A 18 -14.70 12.85 16.60
C MET A 18 -15.76 13.59 15.78
N GLN A 19 -15.68 13.56 14.45
CA GLN A 19 -16.73 14.11 13.57
C GLN A 19 -18.06 13.37 13.71
N LYS A 20 -18.06 12.14 14.24
CA LYS A 20 -19.26 11.38 14.61
C LYS A 20 -19.69 11.59 16.07
N ASN A 21 -19.12 12.60 16.75
CA ASN A 21 -19.40 12.97 18.14
C ASN A 21 -18.95 11.93 19.18
N LEU A 22 -17.98 11.08 18.86
CA LEU A 22 -17.36 10.20 19.86
C LEU A 22 -16.22 10.92 20.57
N VAL A 23 -16.11 10.72 21.88
CA VAL A 23 -14.96 11.20 22.67
C VAL A 23 -13.81 10.17 22.70
N PRO A 24 -12.55 10.55 22.97
CA PRO A 24 -11.41 9.64 22.89
C PRO A 24 -11.54 8.34 23.69
N ARG A 25 -12.16 8.38 24.87
CA ARG A 25 -12.43 7.19 25.70
C ARG A 25 -13.38 6.17 25.03
N GLU A 26 -14.16 6.60 24.05
CA GLU A 26 -15.13 5.77 23.31
C GLU A 26 -14.57 5.23 22.00
N PHE A 27 -13.36 5.63 21.57
CA PHE A 27 -12.80 5.18 20.29
C PHE A 27 -12.66 3.66 20.22
N ASN A 28 -12.38 3.02 21.36
CA ASN A 28 -12.07 1.61 21.45
C ASN A 28 -10.82 1.28 20.58
N SER A 29 -10.65 0.03 20.18
CA SER A 29 -9.55 -0.44 19.34
C SER A 29 -9.95 -0.56 17.87
N TYR A 30 -8.96 -0.57 16.97
CA TYR A 30 -9.20 -0.93 15.57
C TYR A 30 -9.85 -2.32 15.45
N GLY A 31 -9.46 -3.29 16.28
CA GLY A 31 -10.07 -4.62 16.30
C GLY A 31 -11.57 -4.59 16.59
N ALA A 32 -12.00 -3.78 17.57
CA ALA A 32 -13.42 -3.59 17.90
C ALA A 32 -14.21 -2.87 16.80
N ARG A 33 -13.53 -2.14 15.92
CA ARG A 33 -14.11 -1.39 14.80
C ARG A 33 -13.98 -2.11 13.47
N ARG A 34 -13.59 -3.39 13.44
CA ARG A 34 -13.27 -4.15 12.21
C ARG A 34 -14.40 -4.25 11.17
N VAL A 35 -15.64 -4.04 11.57
CA VAL A 35 -16.82 -4.03 10.69
C VAL A 35 -17.14 -2.64 10.11
N ASN A 36 -16.42 -1.60 10.56
CA ASN A 36 -16.56 -0.23 10.08
C ASN A 36 -15.41 0.07 9.12
N ASP A 37 -15.73 0.06 7.82
CA ASP A 37 -14.76 0.26 6.76
C ASP A 37 -14.11 1.66 6.78
N ALA A 38 -14.88 2.69 7.13
CA ALA A 38 -14.38 4.05 7.23
C ALA A 38 -13.27 4.19 8.29
N VAL A 39 -13.40 3.50 9.43
CA VAL A 39 -12.36 3.48 10.48
C VAL A 39 -11.17 2.64 10.04
N MET A 40 -11.42 1.46 9.46
CA MET A 40 -10.35 0.51 9.17
C MET A 40 -9.49 0.93 7.97
N THR A 41 -10.09 1.55 6.95
CA THR A 41 -9.35 2.17 5.85
C THR A 41 -8.42 3.26 6.37
N ARG A 42 -8.92 4.13 7.26
CA ARG A 42 -8.12 5.17 7.96
C ARG A 42 -7.03 4.59 8.87
N GLY A 43 -7.22 3.38 9.36
CA GLY A 43 -6.22 2.64 10.12
C GLY A 43 -5.15 1.96 9.26
N THR A 44 -5.39 1.82 7.96
CA THR A 44 -4.48 1.09 7.08
C THR A 44 -3.15 1.82 6.97
N PHE A 45 -2.05 1.11 7.21
CA PHE A 45 -0.69 1.68 7.35
C PHE A 45 -0.53 2.71 8.48
N ALA A 46 -1.48 2.80 9.42
CA ALA A 46 -1.43 3.75 10.54
C ALA A 46 -0.56 3.31 11.74
N ASN A 47 0.37 2.37 11.54
CA ASN A 47 1.23 1.87 12.61
C ASN A 47 2.41 2.83 12.86
N MET A 48 2.62 3.25 14.10
CA MET A 48 3.75 4.11 14.51
C MET A 48 5.14 3.54 14.20
N LYS A 49 5.24 2.21 14.08
CA LYS A 49 6.47 1.50 13.71
C LYS A 49 6.65 1.32 12.20
N LEU A 50 5.71 1.80 11.37
CA LEU A 50 5.89 1.79 9.92
C LEU A 50 7.15 2.57 9.57
N PHE A 51 8.02 2.01 8.74
CA PHE A 51 9.16 2.72 8.17
C PHE A 51 8.93 2.89 6.68
N ASN A 52 8.64 4.12 6.25
CA ASN A 52 8.44 4.46 4.85
C ASN A 52 9.71 5.12 4.30
N LYS A 53 10.36 4.48 3.31
CA LYS A 53 11.61 4.96 2.71
C LYS A 53 11.49 6.34 2.08
N LEU A 54 10.28 6.74 1.61
CA LEU A 54 10.05 8.09 1.10
C LEU A 54 10.20 9.17 2.19
N VAL A 55 9.87 8.83 3.44
CA VAL A 55 9.89 9.77 4.58
C VAL A 55 11.20 9.67 5.36
N GLY A 56 11.84 8.49 5.37
CA GLY A 56 13.14 8.28 6.02
C GLY A 56 13.12 8.14 7.54
N LYS A 57 11.95 8.15 8.18
CA LYS A 57 11.77 7.93 9.63
C LYS A 57 10.54 7.08 9.92
N THR A 58 10.47 6.55 11.15
CA THR A 58 9.31 5.76 11.59
C THR A 58 8.08 6.63 11.79
N GLY A 59 6.92 6.10 11.41
CA GLY A 59 5.63 6.74 11.57
C GLY A 59 4.65 6.38 10.45
N PRO A 60 3.35 6.62 10.67
CA PRO A 60 2.28 6.26 9.74
C PRO A 60 2.12 7.28 8.60
N LYS A 61 3.23 7.73 8.03
CA LYS A 61 3.27 8.86 7.08
C LYS A 61 3.82 8.48 5.72
N THR A 62 3.45 9.26 4.71
CA THR A 62 4.00 9.21 3.36
C THR A 62 4.12 10.62 2.79
N ILE A 63 4.71 10.74 1.60
CA ILE A 63 4.78 11.99 0.84
C ILE A 63 3.71 11.93 -0.26
N HIS A 64 2.84 12.93 -0.31
CA HIS A 64 1.98 13.14 -1.47
C HIS A 64 2.80 13.83 -2.57
N LEU A 65 3.33 13.04 -3.50
CA LEU A 65 4.36 13.47 -4.47
C LEU A 65 4.00 14.74 -5.26
N PRO A 66 2.75 14.92 -5.77
CA PRO A 66 2.39 16.13 -6.50
C PRO A 66 2.57 17.43 -5.67
N THR A 67 2.34 17.37 -4.36
CA THR A 67 2.44 18.54 -3.47
C THR A 67 3.77 18.61 -2.71
N GLY A 68 4.52 17.52 -2.65
CA GLY A 68 5.70 17.37 -1.80
C GLY A 68 5.41 17.29 -0.29
N GLN A 69 4.13 17.36 0.13
CA GLN A 69 3.77 17.39 1.54
C GLN A 69 3.85 16.00 2.19
N THR A 70 4.40 15.95 3.40
CA THR A 70 4.37 14.74 4.24
C THR A 70 3.08 14.73 5.07
N MET A 71 2.28 13.67 4.95
CA MET A 71 0.98 13.52 5.63
C MET A 71 0.73 12.06 6.02
N ASP A 72 -0.39 11.80 6.71
CA ASP A 72 -0.78 10.42 7.04
C ASP A 72 -1.10 9.64 5.76
N VAL A 73 -0.86 8.32 5.76
CA VAL A 73 -1.02 7.50 4.53
C VAL A 73 -2.44 7.60 3.96
N PHE A 74 -3.46 7.59 4.83
CA PHE A 74 -4.86 7.75 4.43
C PHE A 74 -5.12 9.11 3.77
N ASP A 75 -4.64 10.20 4.38
CA ASP A 75 -4.84 11.56 3.86
C ASP A 75 -4.20 11.71 2.46
N ALA A 76 -3.02 11.11 2.25
CA ALA A 76 -2.37 11.09 0.93
C ALA A 76 -3.19 10.27 -0.09
N ALA A 77 -3.72 9.12 0.31
CA ALA A 77 -4.54 8.28 -0.55
C ALA A 77 -5.84 8.99 -1.00
N GLU A 78 -6.51 9.73 -0.10
CA GLU A 78 -7.68 10.55 -0.46
C GLU A 78 -7.34 11.64 -1.50
N LEU A 79 -6.15 12.24 -1.45
CA LEU A 79 -5.72 13.21 -2.46
C LEU A 79 -5.47 12.57 -3.83
N TYR A 80 -4.86 11.39 -3.84
CA TYR A 80 -4.65 10.63 -5.07
C TYR A 80 -5.97 10.12 -5.68
N GLU A 81 -6.91 9.67 -4.85
CA GLU A 81 -8.25 9.28 -5.28
C GLU A 81 -8.99 10.45 -5.95
N LYS A 82 -8.97 11.64 -5.33
CA LYS A 82 -9.57 12.86 -5.92
C LYS A 82 -8.94 13.28 -7.25
N SER A 83 -7.69 12.90 -7.47
CA SER A 83 -6.96 13.19 -8.71
C SER A 83 -7.03 12.03 -9.70
N GLU A 84 -7.79 10.97 -9.39
CA GLU A 84 -7.95 9.75 -10.20
C GLU A 84 -6.61 9.06 -10.54
N ILE A 85 -5.63 9.17 -9.64
CA ILE A 85 -4.32 8.57 -9.82
C ILE A 85 -4.28 7.23 -9.08
N PRO A 86 -4.09 6.10 -9.78
CA PRO A 86 -3.99 4.79 -9.14
C PRO A 86 -2.69 4.67 -8.32
N LEU A 87 -2.75 3.90 -7.23
CA LEU A 87 -1.61 3.72 -6.33
C LEU A 87 -0.97 2.34 -6.48
N ILE A 88 0.33 2.30 -6.23
CA ILE A 88 1.10 1.07 -6.06
C ILE A 88 1.85 1.08 -4.74
N ILE A 89 2.29 -0.10 -4.29
CA ILE A 89 3.21 -0.25 -3.15
C ILE A 89 4.48 -0.93 -3.63
N ILE A 90 5.64 -0.41 -3.23
CA ILE A 90 6.93 -1.10 -3.39
C ILE A 90 7.39 -1.60 -2.02
N ALA A 91 7.74 -2.88 -1.94
CA ALA A 91 8.12 -3.53 -0.69
C ALA A 91 9.37 -4.42 -0.86
N GLY A 92 10.02 -4.71 0.27
CA GLY A 92 11.14 -5.64 0.30
C GLY A 92 10.70 -7.10 0.43
N LYS A 93 11.54 -7.90 1.11
CA LYS A 93 11.29 -9.33 1.32
C LYS A 93 10.15 -9.61 2.30
N LYS A 94 9.51 -10.76 2.11
CA LYS A 94 8.45 -11.31 2.99
C LYS A 94 7.31 -10.31 3.23
N TYR A 95 6.89 -9.60 2.19
CA TYR A 95 5.76 -8.69 2.28
C TYR A 95 4.50 -9.44 2.73
N GLY A 96 3.86 -8.94 3.79
CA GLY A 96 2.71 -9.60 4.40
C GLY A 96 3.00 -10.58 5.52
N LEU A 97 4.26 -10.73 5.95
CA LEU A 97 4.59 -11.61 7.07
C LEU A 97 3.83 -11.25 8.34
N GLY A 98 3.27 -12.26 8.99
CA GLY A 98 2.54 -12.16 10.25
C GLY A 98 1.20 -12.86 10.17
N ASN A 99 0.35 -12.63 11.16
CA ASN A 99 -0.98 -13.23 11.18
C ASN A 99 -1.84 -12.63 10.08
N SER A 100 -2.51 -13.50 9.32
CA SER A 100 -3.56 -13.09 8.39
C SER A 100 -4.62 -12.26 9.13
N ARG A 101 -4.92 -11.08 8.61
CA ARG A 101 -5.97 -10.20 9.12
C ARG A 101 -6.81 -9.77 7.94
N ASP A 102 -8.12 -9.79 8.10
CA ASP A 102 -9.10 -9.49 7.04
C ASP A 102 -8.81 -8.16 6.33
N TRP A 103 -8.29 -7.18 7.07
CA TRP A 103 -7.99 -5.83 6.59
C TRP A 103 -6.60 -5.64 5.99
N ALA A 104 -5.74 -6.67 6.02
CA ALA A 104 -4.40 -6.59 5.45
C ALA A 104 -4.40 -6.41 3.92
N ALA A 105 -5.42 -6.93 3.22
CA ALA A 105 -5.63 -6.75 1.79
C ALA A 105 -6.77 -5.74 1.48
N LYS A 106 -7.87 -5.77 2.24
CA LYS A 106 -8.99 -4.82 2.08
C LYS A 106 -8.60 -3.37 2.29
N GLY A 107 -7.75 -3.11 3.28
CA GLY A 107 -7.25 -1.75 3.57
C GLY A 107 -6.55 -1.14 2.37
N PRO A 108 -5.45 -1.74 1.86
CA PRO A 108 -4.77 -1.25 0.66
C PRO A 108 -5.69 -1.07 -0.55
N PHE A 109 -6.63 -2.02 -0.77
CA PHE A 109 -7.58 -1.94 -1.87
C PHE A 109 -8.46 -0.67 -1.78
N LEU A 110 -9.01 -0.40 -0.59
CA LEU A 110 -9.84 0.77 -0.32
C LEU A 110 -9.05 2.09 -0.28
N LEU A 111 -7.73 2.03 -0.08
CA LEU A 111 -6.84 3.19 -0.28
C LEU A 111 -6.57 3.48 -1.77
N GLY A 112 -7.08 2.67 -2.70
CA GLY A 112 -6.82 2.86 -4.14
C GLY A 112 -5.59 2.13 -4.67
N VAL A 113 -4.97 1.25 -3.88
CA VAL A 113 -3.84 0.42 -4.35
C VAL A 113 -4.34 -0.59 -5.38
N ARG A 114 -3.63 -0.71 -6.49
CA ARG A 114 -3.92 -1.66 -7.59
C ARG A 114 -2.82 -2.68 -7.79
N VAL A 115 -1.58 -2.33 -7.46
CA VAL A 115 -0.42 -3.19 -7.63
C VAL A 115 0.46 -3.12 -6.39
N VAL A 116 0.98 -4.27 -5.97
CA VAL A 116 2.10 -4.34 -5.03
C VAL A 116 3.27 -4.94 -5.79
N ILE A 117 4.46 -4.34 -5.70
CA ILE A 117 5.71 -4.87 -6.25
C ILE A 117 6.62 -5.17 -5.05
N ALA A 118 6.97 -6.45 -4.85
CA ALA A 118 7.78 -6.86 -3.70
C ALA A 118 8.93 -7.79 -4.11
N GLU A 119 9.99 -7.89 -3.29
CA GLU A 119 11.04 -8.90 -3.52
C GLU A 119 10.51 -10.32 -3.26
N SER A 120 9.59 -10.48 -2.32
CA SER A 120 8.91 -11.74 -2.02
C SER A 120 7.69 -11.51 -1.14
N TYR A 121 6.74 -12.45 -1.18
CA TYR A 121 5.50 -12.41 -0.41
C TYR A 121 5.44 -13.54 0.61
N GLU A 122 4.72 -13.29 1.71
CA GLU A 122 4.10 -14.37 2.47
C GLU A 122 2.97 -14.98 1.62
N LYS A 123 2.87 -16.32 1.57
CA LYS A 123 2.01 -17.05 0.64
C LYS A 123 0.54 -16.70 0.83
N ILE A 124 0.05 -16.74 2.06
CA ILE A 124 -1.35 -16.48 2.39
C ILE A 124 -1.71 -15.03 2.09
N HIS A 125 -0.82 -14.08 2.40
CA HIS A 125 -1.03 -12.68 2.07
C HIS A 125 -1.11 -12.44 0.56
N LYS A 126 -0.24 -13.10 -0.22
CA LYS A 126 -0.30 -13.02 -1.69
C LYS A 126 -1.67 -13.45 -2.22
N ASP A 127 -2.18 -14.57 -1.73
CA ASP A 127 -3.48 -15.10 -2.15
C ASP A 127 -4.63 -14.12 -1.80
N HIS A 128 -4.56 -13.43 -0.66
CA HIS A 128 -5.54 -12.39 -0.31
C HIS A 128 -5.49 -11.15 -1.21
N LEU A 129 -4.30 -10.75 -1.67
CA LEU A 129 -4.17 -9.63 -2.61
C LEU A 129 -4.81 -9.97 -3.95
N VAL A 130 -4.52 -11.17 -4.49
CA VAL A 130 -5.15 -11.67 -5.72
C VAL A 130 -6.66 -11.72 -5.55
N GLY A 131 -7.15 -12.29 -4.46
CA GLY A 131 -8.58 -12.47 -4.20
C GLY A 131 -9.39 -11.17 -4.09
N ILE A 132 -8.73 -10.02 -3.91
CA ILE A 132 -9.39 -8.71 -3.88
C ILE A 132 -9.06 -7.83 -5.09
N GLY A 133 -8.31 -8.34 -6.06
CA GLY A 133 -7.97 -7.61 -7.28
C GLY A 133 -6.79 -6.64 -7.15
N ILE A 134 -5.88 -6.89 -6.20
CA ILE A 134 -4.56 -6.24 -6.18
C ILE A 134 -3.55 -7.19 -6.83
N ALA A 135 -2.89 -6.74 -7.89
CA ALA A 135 -1.87 -7.55 -8.57
C ALA A 135 -0.58 -7.63 -7.71
N PRO A 136 -0.15 -8.82 -7.26
CA PRO A 136 1.05 -9.00 -6.47
C PRO A 136 2.25 -9.34 -7.37
N LEU A 137 2.90 -8.30 -7.86
CA LEU A 137 4.08 -8.37 -8.70
C LEU A 137 5.33 -8.67 -7.87
N GLN A 138 6.21 -9.54 -8.37
CA GLN A 138 7.49 -9.85 -7.75
C GLN A 138 8.68 -9.45 -8.65
N PHE A 139 9.69 -8.79 -8.07
CA PHE A 139 10.95 -8.55 -8.77
C PHE A 139 11.57 -9.88 -9.26
N LEU A 140 12.36 -9.80 -10.34
CA LEU A 140 13.14 -10.95 -10.79
C LEU A 140 14.17 -11.37 -9.73
N SER A 141 14.64 -12.61 -9.86
CA SER A 141 15.68 -13.12 -8.97
C SER A 141 16.93 -12.25 -9.01
N GLY A 142 17.29 -11.67 -7.86
CA GLY A 142 18.45 -10.77 -7.72
C GLY A 142 18.13 -9.28 -7.91
N GLU A 143 16.91 -8.94 -8.32
CA GLU A 143 16.45 -7.57 -8.48
C GLU A 143 15.66 -7.07 -7.26
N ASN A 144 15.76 -5.77 -6.97
CA ASN A 144 14.94 -5.07 -5.99
C ASN A 144 14.92 -3.56 -6.32
N ALA A 145 14.24 -2.77 -5.49
CA ALA A 145 14.16 -1.33 -5.69
C ALA A 145 15.55 -0.67 -5.75
N GLU A 146 16.48 -1.07 -4.88
CA GLU A 146 17.83 -0.51 -4.81
C GLU A 146 18.68 -0.87 -6.03
N THR A 147 18.72 -2.14 -6.44
CA THR A 147 19.55 -2.59 -7.58
C THR A 147 19.08 -2.01 -8.91
N LEU A 148 17.79 -1.68 -9.00
CA LEU A 148 17.18 -1.03 -10.16
C LEU A 148 17.15 0.51 -10.05
N GLY A 149 17.67 1.08 -8.96
CA GLY A 149 17.73 2.54 -8.76
C GLY A 149 16.36 3.21 -8.59
N LEU A 150 15.34 2.48 -8.15
CA LEU A 150 13.98 2.98 -7.96
C LEU A 150 13.88 3.78 -6.67
N SER A 151 13.59 5.07 -6.79
CA SER A 151 13.39 5.97 -5.65
C SER A 151 11.98 5.90 -5.05
N GLY A 152 11.01 5.38 -5.82
CA GLY A 152 9.58 5.40 -5.50
C GLY A 152 8.90 6.74 -5.80
N LYS A 153 9.60 7.66 -6.47
CA LYS A 153 9.06 8.97 -6.89
C LYS A 153 8.68 9.00 -8.38
N GLU A 154 8.99 7.93 -9.09
CA GLU A 154 8.71 7.74 -10.50
C GLU A 154 7.22 7.45 -10.74
N LYS A 155 6.79 7.59 -11.99
CA LYS A 155 5.49 7.07 -12.43
C LYS A 155 5.68 5.65 -12.95
N TYR A 156 4.80 4.74 -12.52
CA TYR A 156 4.81 3.34 -12.91
C TYR A 156 3.62 3.07 -13.83
N SER A 157 3.89 2.51 -15.01
CA SER A 157 2.88 2.08 -15.95
C SER A 157 3.01 0.58 -16.17
N LEU A 158 1.92 -0.13 -15.92
CA LEU A 158 1.81 -1.57 -16.12
C LEU A 158 0.85 -1.84 -17.28
N SER A 159 1.24 -2.73 -18.19
CA SER A 159 0.35 -3.23 -19.24
C SER A 159 0.23 -4.74 -19.08
N LEU A 160 -0.97 -5.20 -18.75
CA LEU A 160 -1.27 -6.61 -18.61
C LEU A 160 -1.70 -7.19 -19.97
N PRO A 161 -1.15 -8.33 -20.42
CA PRO A 161 -1.61 -9.00 -21.62
C PRO A 161 -3.01 -9.59 -21.41
N ALA A 162 -3.75 -9.80 -22.51
CA ALA A 162 -5.09 -10.40 -22.45
C ALA A 162 -5.06 -11.89 -22.05
N ASP A 163 -4.00 -12.59 -22.42
CA ASP A 163 -3.75 -14.02 -22.16
C ASP A 163 -2.81 -14.22 -20.98
N LEU A 164 -3.22 -13.74 -19.81
CA LEU A 164 -2.48 -13.93 -18.57
C LEU A 164 -2.36 -15.40 -18.18
N THR A 165 -1.13 -15.84 -17.94
CA THR A 165 -0.83 -17.19 -17.43
C THR A 165 -0.17 -17.15 -16.05
N PRO A 166 -0.27 -18.23 -15.26
CA PRO A 166 0.47 -18.36 -14.02
C PRO A 166 1.96 -18.07 -14.20
N ARG A 167 2.49 -17.16 -13.37
CA ARG A 167 3.89 -16.71 -13.41
C ARG A 167 4.28 -15.96 -14.69
N HIS A 168 3.31 -15.42 -15.41
CA HIS A 168 3.58 -14.57 -16.56
C HIS A 168 4.42 -13.38 -16.14
N LYS A 169 5.43 -13.10 -16.95
CA LYS A 169 6.34 -12.00 -16.74
C LYS A 169 5.77 -10.74 -17.39
N VAL A 170 5.51 -9.70 -16.59
CA VAL A 170 4.95 -8.44 -17.07
C VAL A 170 5.99 -7.33 -17.10
N GLU A 171 5.91 -6.46 -18.10
CA GLU A 171 6.75 -5.27 -18.19
C GLU A 171 6.15 -4.14 -17.35
N VAL A 172 6.98 -3.53 -16.48
CA VAL A 172 6.62 -2.33 -15.73
C VAL A 172 7.47 -1.18 -16.24
N LYS A 173 6.85 -0.22 -16.91
CA LYS A 173 7.54 0.97 -17.40
C LYS A 173 7.65 1.99 -16.29
N VAL A 174 8.87 2.46 -16.05
CA VAL A 174 9.15 3.49 -15.04
C VAL A 174 9.57 4.77 -15.75
N VAL A 175 8.85 5.85 -15.45
CA VAL A 175 9.09 7.16 -16.05
C VAL A 175 9.52 8.14 -14.98
N MET A 176 10.73 8.67 -15.14
CA MET A 176 11.26 9.79 -14.38
C MET A 176 11.58 10.93 -15.37
N GLY A 177 10.65 11.84 -15.59
CA GLY A 177 10.78 12.84 -16.66
C GLY A 177 10.75 12.20 -18.05
N LEU A 178 11.81 12.35 -18.86
CA LEU A 178 11.93 11.85 -20.25
C LEU A 178 12.64 10.49 -20.37
N HIS A 179 13.09 9.88 -19.27
CA HIS A 179 13.84 8.62 -19.29
C HIS A 179 12.96 7.43 -18.93
N VAL A 180 12.93 6.43 -19.82
CA VAL A 180 12.30 5.13 -19.63
C VAL A 180 13.36 4.19 -19.06
N LEU A 181 13.21 3.80 -17.80
CA LEU A 181 14.00 2.71 -17.21
C LEU A 181 13.26 1.40 -17.44
N TRP A 182 13.92 0.47 -18.13
CA TRP A 182 13.43 -0.89 -18.36
C TRP A 182 13.51 -1.67 -17.04
N LEU A 183 12.36 -2.12 -16.54
CA LEU A 183 12.33 -3.16 -15.49
C LEU A 183 11.84 -4.45 -16.13
N GLY A 184 12.70 -5.46 -16.09
CA GLY A 184 12.38 -6.77 -16.61
C GLY A 184 11.15 -7.39 -15.97
N ASN A 185 10.38 -8.09 -16.79
CA ASN A 185 9.69 -9.34 -16.51
C ASN A 185 9.31 -9.64 -15.04
N VAL A 186 8.23 -9.07 -14.54
CA VAL A 186 7.72 -9.38 -13.19
C VAL A 186 6.77 -10.58 -13.22
N SER A 187 7.05 -11.66 -12.47
CA SER A 187 6.21 -12.87 -12.45
C SER A 187 5.23 -12.90 -11.26
N ASP A 188 3.91 -12.87 -11.52
CA ASP A 188 2.86 -13.70 -10.90
C ASP A 188 1.46 -13.04 -10.92
N LEU A 189 0.57 -13.58 -11.75
CA LEU A 189 -0.88 -13.66 -11.50
C LEU A 189 -1.23 -15.15 -11.55
N LYS A 190 -1.86 -15.70 -10.52
CA LYS A 190 -2.43 -17.06 -10.51
C LYS A 190 -3.92 -16.97 -10.73
#